data_AF-A0A8H5CW03-F1
#
_entry.id   AF-A0A8H5CW03-F1
#
_cell.length_a   1.000
_cell.length_b   1.000
_cell.length_c   1.000
_cell.angle_alpha   90.00
_cell.angle_beta   90.00
_cell.angle_gamma   90.00
#
_symmetry.space_group_name_H-M   'P 1'
#
loop_
_entity.id
_entity.type
_entity.pdbx_description
1 polymer ?
#
loop_
_entity_poly.entity_id
_entity_poly.type
_entity_poly.pdbx_seq_one_letter_code
_entity_poly.pdbx_strand_id
1 'polypeptide(L)'
;MTDPSTTKHPTKHDSFFSLPLLYALIIGINTYLDPRYPSLQSASKDADDFNDYLTSKLHVPGHHIINLRDTDATRDTILNGFEDLKNLLLIPLLLLLPSAMMVVV
;
A
#
# COMPACT_ATOMS: atom_id res chain seq x y z
N MET A 1 -39.35 28.92 34.06
CA MET A 1 -38.83 29.12 32.69
C MET A 1 -37.69 28.14 32.50
N THR A 2 -38.00 26.89 32.18
CA THR A 2 -37.04 25.79 32.01
C THR A 2 -36.97 25.49 30.53
N ASP A 3 -35.81 25.74 29.92
CA ASP A 3 -35.54 25.40 28.52
C ASP A 3 -35.29 23.89 28.39
N PRO A 4 -36.15 23.13 27.68
CA PRO A 4 -35.95 21.71 27.43
C PRO A 4 -35.39 21.52 26.02
N SER A 5 -34.12 21.86 25.79
CA SER A 5 -33.38 21.38 24.62
C SER A 5 -31.87 21.40 24.86
N THR A 6 -31.43 20.51 25.75
CA THR A 6 -30.09 19.91 25.61
C THR A 6 -30.27 18.45 25.25
N THR A 7 -30.82 18.22 24.05
CA THR A 7 -30.71 16.93 23.38
C THR A 7 -29.28 16.84 22.88
N LYS A 8 -28.38 16.23 23.67
CA LYS A 8 -27.05 15.84 23.18
C LYS A 8 -27.26 14.94 21.97
N HIS A 9 -27.11 15.52 20.78
CA HIS A 9 -26.99 14.75 19.56
C HIS A 9 -25.81 13.80 19.78
N PRO A 10 -26.00 12.48 19.67
CA PRO A 10 -24.88 11.55 19.80
C PRO A 10 -23.83 12.02 18.81
N THR A 11 -22.70 12.47 19.34
CA THR A 11 -21.50 12.75 18.54
C THR A 11 -21.28 11.48 17.77
N LYS A 12 -21.57 11.56 16.47
CA LYS A 12 -21.30 10.53 15.49
C LYS A 12 -19.90 10.05 15.84
N HIS A 13 -19.82 8.85 16.41
CA HIS A 13 -18.53 8.20 16.53
C HIS A 13 -18.04 8.18 15.09
N ASP A 14 -17.05 9.02 14.82
CA ASP A 14 -16.31 8.99 13.59
C ASP A 14 -15.78 7.56 13.52
N SER A 15 -16.55 6.70 12.86
CA SER A 15 -16.05 5.53 12.22
C SER A 15 -15.12 6.09 11.15
N PHE A 16 -13.94 6.51 11.60
CA PHE A 16 -12.70 6.41 10.87
C PHE A 16 -12.70 4.96 10.42
N PHE A 17 -13.31 4.71 9.26
CA PHE A 17 -12.98 3.55 8.47
C PHE A 17 -11.48 3.71 8.32
N SER A 18 -10.74 2.97 9.16
CA SER A 18 -9.33 2.70 8.96
C SER A 18 -9.28 2.20 7.54
N LEU A 19 -8.91 3.08 6.59
CA LEU A 19 -8.66 2.65 5.24
C LEU A 19 -7.69 1.48 5.37
N PRO A 20 -7.95 0.34 4.71
CA PRO A 20 -7.00 -0.76 4.75
C PRO A 20 -5.62 -0.18 4.37
N LEU A 21 -4.60 -0.51 5.17
CA LEU A 21 -3.23 -0.05 4.92
C LEU A 21 -2.88 -0.34 3.46
N LEU A 22 -2.80 0.72 2.65
CA LEU A 22 -2.55 0.59 1.23
C LEU A 22 -1.04 0.44 1.01
N TYR A 23 -0.68 -0.62 0.31
CA TYR A 23 0.67 -0.93 -0.14
C TYR A 23 0.67 -1.08 -1.66
N ALA A 24 1.78 -0.72 -2.30
CA ALA A 24 1.87 -0.76 -3.76
C ALA A 24 3.25 -1.23 -4.23
N LEU A 25 3.25 -2.01 -5.30
CA LEU A 25 4.41 -2.25 -6.15
C LEU A 25 4.13 -1.55 -7.49
N ILE A 26 4.96 -0.57 -7.85
CA ILE A 26 4.79 0.23 -9.06
C ILE A 26 5.99 -0.01 -9.97
N ILE A 27 5.72 -0.52 -11.19
CA ILE A 27 6.74 -0.93 -12.14
C ILE A 27 6.58 -0.11 -13.43
N GLY A 28 7.64 0.57 -13.85
CA GLY A 28 7.71 1.28 -15.13
C GLY A 28 8.97 0.89 -15.90
N ILE A 29 8.83 0.38 -17.11
CA ILE A 29 9.96 -0.10 -17.92
C ILE A 29 9.92 0.58 -19.29
N ASN A 30 10.77 1.57 -19.49
CA ASN A 30 11.00 2.15 -20.80
C ASN A 30 12.05 1.36 -21.57
N THR A 31 13.16 1.00 -20.93
CA THR A 31 14.30 0.37 -21.60
C THR A 31 14.39 -1.11 -21.24
N TYR A 32 14.13 -1.96 -22.22
CA TYR A 32 14.31 -3.41 -22.09
C TYR A 32 15.78 -3.79 -22.31
N LEU A 33 16.29 -4.71 -21.47
CA LEU A 33 17.66 -5.23 -21.60
C LEU A 33 17.85 -6.05 -22.88
N ASP A 34 16.79 -6.72 -23.33
CA ASP A 34 16.82 -7.50 -24.55
C ASP A 34 16.60 -6.57 -25.76
N PRO A 35 17.60 -6.43 -26.66
CA PRO A 35 17.55 -5.48 -27.76
C PRO A 35 16.48 -5.81 -28.81
N ARG A 36 15.83 -6.98 -28.73
CA ARG A 36 14.68 -7.32 -29.57
C ARG A 36 13.46 -6.47 -29.26
N TYR A 37 13.37 -5.90 -28.06
CA TYR A 37 12.27 -5.04 -27.66
C TYR A 37 12.70 -3.57 -27.74
N PRO A 38 12.00 -2.74 -28.53
CA PRO A 38 12.31 -1.33 -28.62
C PRO A 38 11.99 -0.63 -27.28
N SER A 39 12.73 0.43 -26.98
CA SER A 39 12.44 1.27 -25.83
C SER A 39 11.07 1.94 -25.96
N LEU A 40 10.32 2.00 -24.86
CA LEU A 40 9.13 2.82 -24.70
C LEU A 40 9.51 4.23 -24.26
N GLN A 41 8.55 5.15 -24.37
CA GLN A 41 8.77 6.55 -24.01
C GLN A 41 8.17 6.94 -22.67
N SER A 42 7.09 6.28 -22.24
CA SER A 42 6.25 6.79 -21.16
C SER A 42 6.01 5.85 -19.99
N ALA A 43 6.40 4.57 -20.05
CA ALA A 43 6.10 3.62 -18.98
C ALA A 43 6.72 4.03 -17.62
N SER A 44 7.96 4.52 -17.61
CA SER A 44 8.57 5.05 -16.38
C SER A 44 7.85 6.32 -15.89
N LYS A 45 7.39 7.16 -16.81
CA LYS A 45 6.63 8.38 -16.49
C LYS A 45 5.24 8.05 -15.92
N ASP A 46 4.53 7.10 -16.52
CA ASP A 46 3.22 6.65 -16.05
C ASP A 46 3.32 6.09 -14.62
N ALA A 47 4.41 5.36 -14.34
CA ALA A 47 4.71 4.85 -13.01
C ALA A 47 5.01 5.96 -11.99
N ASP A 48 5.73 7.01 -12.39
CA ASP A 48 6.00 8.17 -11.53
C ASP A 48 4.73 8.99 -11.25
N ASP A 49 3.92 9.26 -12.28
CA ASP A 49 2.64 9.94 -12.14
C ASP A 49 1.70 9.15 -11.18
N PHE A 50 1.75 7.81 -11.23
CA PHE A 50 0.96 6.96 -10.34
C PHE A 50 1.49 6.98 -8.90
N ASN A 51 2.82 6.94 -8.70
CA ASN A 51 3.44 7.12 -7.38
C ASN A 51 3.05 8.47 -6.76
N ASP A 52 3.08 9.53 -7.56
CA ASP A 52 2.70 10.88 -7.14
C ASP A 52 1.23 10.95 -6.77
N TYR A 53 0.34 10.29 -7.51
CA TYR A 53 -1.06 10.19 -7.14
C TYR A 53 -1.25 9.49 -5.78
N LEU A 54 -0.59 8.35 -5.56
CA LEU A 54 -0.70 7.59 -4.31
C LEU A 54 -0.18 8.40 -3.11
N THR A 55 0.96 9.06 -3.26
CA THR A 55 1.59 9.82 -2.16
C THR A 55 0.91 11.18 -1.92
N SER A 56 0.52 11.90 -2.98
CA SER A 56 -0.02 13.27 -2.84
C SER A 56 -1.54 13.33 -2.66
N LYS A 57 -2.30 12.41 -3.28
CA LYS A 57 -3.78 12.42 -3.23
C LYS A 57 -4.32 11.43 -2.21
N LEU A 58 -3.73 10.25 -2.16
CA LEU A 58 -4.15 9.20 -1.22
C LEU A 58 -3.34 9.17 0.07
N HIS A 59 -2.30 10.02 0.18
CA HIS A 59 -1.44 10.13 1.36
C HIS A 59 -0.83 8.79 1.80
N VAL A 60 -0.56 7.90 0.84
CA VAL A 60 0.13 6.62 1.09
C VAL A 60 1.56 6.93 1.54
N PRO A 61 2.02 6.41 2.69
CA PRO A 61 3.40 6.58 3.13
C PRO A 61 4.38 6.02 2.10
N GLY A 62 5.46 6.74 1.78
CA GLY A 62 6.42 6.28 0.77
C GLY A 62 7.05 4.92 1.08
N HIS A 63 7.21 4.56 2.36
CA HIS A 63 7.71 3.25 2.78
C HIS A 63 6.71 2.10 2.57
N HIS A 64 5.47 2.39 2.16
CA HIS A 64 4.48 1.39 1.72
C HIS A 64 4.55 1.13 0.20
N ILE A 65 5.42 1.84 -0.53
CA ILE A 65 5.48 1.80 -1.98
C ILE A 65 6.85 1.31 -2.42
N ILE A 66 6.87 0.20 -3.15
CA ILE A 66 8.06 -0.31 -3.84
C ILE A 66 8.01 0.23 -5.28
N ASN A 67 9.01 1.02 -5.66
CA ASN A 67 9.14 1.56 -7.01
C ASN A 67 10.27 0.87 -7.76
N LEU A 68 9.97 0.29 -8.92
CA LEU A 68 10.95 -0.29 -9.84
C LEU A 68 10.90 0.44 -11.18
N ARG A 69 12.07 0.88 -11.67
CA ARG A 69 12.21 1.57 -12.97
C ARG A 69 13.30 0.93 -13.81
N ASP A 70 13.02 0.78 -15.10
CA ASP A 70 14.02 0.43 -16.11
C ASP A 70 14.97 -0.70 -15.69
N THR A 71 16.27 -0.41 -15.52
CA THR A 71 17.30 -1.40 -15.18
C THR A 71 17.13 -2.02 -13.80
N ASP A 72 16.43 -1.34 -12.89
CA ASP A 72 16.15 -1.85 -11.54
C ASP A 72 14.98 -2.83 -11.55
N ALA A 73 14.11 -2.75 -12.56
CA ALA A 73 12.98 -3.64 -12.80
C ALA A 73 13.42 -4.96 -13.48
N THR A 74 14.48 -5.58 -12.96
CA THR A 74 14.90 -6.92 -13.41
C THR A 74 13.82 -7.95 -13.07
N ARG A 75 13.84 -9.10 -13.77
CA ARG A 75 12.91 -10.20 -13.48
C ARG A 75 12.94 -10.58 -12.00
N ASP A 76 14.12 -10.72 -11.42
CA ASP A 76 14.27 -11.16 -10.04
C ASP A 76 13.79 -10.07 -9.06
N THR A 77 14.07 -8.79 -9.34
CA THR A 77 13.56 -7.69 -8.51
C THR A 77 12.03 -7.59 -8.56
N ILE A 78 11.42 -7.80 -9.73
CA ILE A 78 9.95 -7.81 -9.89
C ILE A 78 9.33 -8.95 -9.08
N LEU A 79 9.90 -10.16 -9.17
CA LEU A 79 9.41 -11.32 -8.42
C LEU A 79 9.55 -11.11 -6.90
N ASN A 80 10.69 -10.57 -6.45
CA ASN A 80 10.88 -10.22 -5.04
C ASN A 80 9.86 -9.17 -4.57
N GLY A 81 9.60 -8.14 -5.38
CA GLY A 81 8.58 -7.13 -5.06
C GLY A 81 7.17 -7.72 -4.87
N PHE A 82 6.80 -8.74 -5.65
CA PHE A 82 5.53 -9.45 -5.46
C PHE A 82 5.51 -10.28 -4.16
N GLU A 83 6.60 -10.97 -3.83
CA GLU A 83 6.69 -11.72 -2.57
C GLU A 83 6.67 -10.79 -1.35
N ASP A 84 7.34 -9.63 -1.42
CA ASP A 84 7.28 -8.60 -0.40
C ASP A 84 5.83 -8.14 -0.20
N LEU A 85 5.13 -7.75 -1.28
CA LEU A 85 3.74 -7.32 -1.21
C LEU A 85 2.81 -8.37 -0.58
N LYS A 86 3.02 -9.65 -0.91
CA LYS A 86 2.29 -10.79 -0.32
C LYS A 86 2.59 -10.94 1.17
N ASN A 87 3.85 -10.85 1.59
CA ASN A 87 4.24 -11.02 2.99
C ASN A 87 3.70 -9.91 3.89
N LEU A 88 3.59 -8.69 3.38
CA LEU A 88 2.97 -7.56 4.10
C LEU A 88 1.51 -7.84 4.50
N LEU A 89 0.77 -8.64 3.73
CA LEU A 89 -0.61 -9.02 4.04
C LEU A 89 -0.72 -10.17 5.07
N LEU A 90 0.36 -10.93 5.31
CA LEU A 90 0.37 -12.11 6.18
C LEU A 90 0.89 -11.82 7.60
N ILE A 91 1.77 -10.82 7.76
CA ILE A 91 2.34 -10.45 9.07
C ILE A 91 1.28 -9.97 10.09
N PRO A 92 0.27 -9.15 9.72
CA PRO A 92 -0.76 -8.73 10.67
C PRO A 92 -1.59 -9.92 11.18
N LEU A 93 -1.80 -10.95 10.35
CA LEU A 93 -2.63 -12.10 10.70
C LEU A 93 -1.94 -13.03 11.70
N LEU A 94 -0.61 -13.15 11.66
CA LEU A 94 0.14 -13.96 12.62
C LEU A 94 0.31 -13.27 13.99
N LEU A 95 0.46 -11.94 13.99
CA LEU A 95 0.61 -11.15 15.23
C LEU A 95 -0.71 -10.92 15.98
N LEU A 96 -1.85 -11.22 15.34
CA LEU A 96 -3.18 -11.16 15.95
C LEU A 96 -3.61 -12.46 16.65
N LEU A 97 -2.76 -13.50 16.70
CA LEU A 97 -3.00 -14.63 17.58
C LEU A 97 -2.58 -14.18 19.00
N PRO A 98 -3.53 -13.98 19.95
CA PRO A 98 -3.15 -13.65 21.31
C PRO A 98 -2.25 -14.76 21.86
N SER A 99 -1.20 -14.35 22.56
CA SER A 99 -0.16 -15.17 23.19
C SER A 99 -0.67 -16.12 24.30
N ALA A 100 -1.92 -16.59 24.20
CA ALA A 100 -2.59 -17.46 25.15
C ALA A 100 -2.87 -18.83 24.52
N MET A 101 -1.84 -19.48 23.98
CA MET A 101 -1.69 -20.92 24.16
C MET A 101 -0.56 -21.17 25.16
N MET A 102 -0.71 -20.56 26.33
CA MET A 102 -0.19 -21.14 27.55
C MET A 102 -1.41 -21.56 28.40
N VAL A 103 -1.35 -22.82 28.83
CA VAL A 103 -2.02 -23.50 29.95
C VAL A 103 -3.24 -24.43 29.65
N VAL A 104 -3.06 -25.68 30.15
CA VAL A 104 -4.00 -26.76 30.59
C VAL A 104 -4.52 -27.70 29.48
N VAL A 105 -4.24 -29.03 29.37
CA VAL A 105 -3.58 -30.10 30.16
C VAL A 105 -2.60 -30.84 29.25
#